data_AF-A0A7J8YR30-F1
#
_entry.id   AF-A0A7J8YR30-F1
#
_cell.length_a   1.000
_cell.length_b   1.000
_cell.length_c   1.000
_cell.angle_alpha   90.00
_cell.angle_beta   90.00
_cell.angle_gamma   90.00
#
_symmetry.space_group_name_H-M   'P 1'
#
loop_
_entity.id
_entity.type
_entity.pdbx_description
1 polymer ?
#
loop_
_entity_poly.entity_id
_entity_poly.type
_entity_poly.pdbx_seq_one_letter_code
_entity_poly.pdbx_strand_id
1 'polypeptide(L)'
;MRQYHRSELPRFSSEETEYMKGSIDFIGLNHYSTLYAKDCIHSPCVLGGDHFIRGFTFTTGERDGTLIGEPTGVERFYVVPRGMEKIVDHVSKRYNNMPIYVTENGYCPPLTEAAPNLLHDVNRVHFYNGYLAALARAIRKGADVRGYFAWSLMDNFEWAGGYSSTFGLYYVDRLTMNRTPKLSAKWFQHFLANRSSARFNRQRFVNPTPKSRRVRKSKYIVIATTNANATDV
;
A
#
# COMPACT_ATOMS: atom_id res chain seq x y z
N MET A 1 -2.72 -2.08 -22.64
CA MET A 1 -3.70 -3.19 -22.58
C MET A 1 -4.21 -3.58 -23.97
N ARG A 2 -5.16 -2.84 -24.60
CA ARG A 2 -5.75 -3.19 -25.92
C ARG A 2 -4.73 -3.58 -27.01
N GLN A 3 -3.68 -2.77 -27.20
CA GLN A 3 -2.64 -3.01 -28.21
C GLN A 3 -1.93 -4.36 -28.03
N TYR A 4 -1.70 -4.78 -26.78
CA TYR A 4 -0.88 -5.95 -26.46
C TYR A 4 -1.72 -7.22 -26.28
N HIS A 5 -2.90 -7.13 -25.67
CA HIS A 5 -3.78 -8.29 -25.47
C HIS A 5 -4.61 -8.64 -26.72
N ARG A 6 -4.82 -7.69 -27.64
CA ARG A 6 -5.57 -7.91 -28.90
C ARG A 6 -6.90 -8.64 -28.67
N SER A 7 -7.07 -9.84 -29.23
CA SER A 7 -8.28 -10.66 -29.13
C SER A 7 -8.52 -11.26 -27.74
N GLU A 8 -7.47 -11.40 -26.91
CA GLU A 8 -7.58 -11.89 -25.53
C GLU A 8 -8.26 -10.90 -24.58
N LEU A 9 -8.38 -9.63 -25.00
CA LEU A 9 -9.12 -8.61 -24.25
C LEU A 9 -10.43 -8.29 -24.98
N PRO A 10 -11.58 -8.76 -24.47
CA PRO A 10 -12.88 -8.51 -25.06
C PRO A 10 -13.13 -7.02 -25.35
N ARG A 11 -13.86 -6.76 -26.42
CA ARG A 11 -14.32 -5.42 -26.77
C ARG A 11 -15.73 -5.25 -26.25
N PHE A 12 -15.95 -4.18 -25.51
CA PHE A 12 -17.28 -3.76 -25.15
C PHE A 12 -18.04 -3.35 -26.41
N SER A 13 -19.30 -3.76 -26.50
CA SER A 13 -20.27 -3.21 -27.44
C SER A 13 -20.52 -1.73 -27.12
N SER A 14 -21.19 -1.02 -28.03
CA SER A 14 -21.60 0.37 -27.78
C SER A 14 -22.57 0.46 -26.59
N GLU A 15 -23.46 -0.51 -26.44
CA GLU A 15 -24.42 -0.59 -25.33
C GLU A 15 -23.72 -0.82 -23.99
N GLU A 16 -22.79 -1.78 -23.92
CA GLU A 16 -22.00 -2.03 -22.72
C GLU A 16 -21.12 -0.84 -22.35
N THR A 17 -20.54 -0.16 -23.36
CA THR A 17 -19.74 1.03 -23.15
C THR A 17 -20.57 2.15 -22.54
N GLU A 18 -21.81 2.35 -23.01
CA GLU A 18 -22.69 3.37 -22.48
C GLU A 18 -23.18 3.02 -21.07
N TYR A 19 -23.50 1.75 -20.83
CA TYR A 19 -23.87 1.23 -19.51
C TYR A 19 -22.76 1.44 -18.45
N MET A 20 -21.50 1.25 -18.83
CA MET A 20 -20.35 1.34 -17.91
C MET A 20 -19.86 2.77 -17.68
N LYS A 21 -20.16 3.72 -18.57
CA LYS A 21 -19.70 5.10 -18.40
C LYS A 21 -20.46 5.75 -17.24
N GLY A 22 -19.70 6.30 -16.29
CA GLY A 22 -20.30 7.00 -15.15
C GLY A 22 -21.05 6.09 -14.17
N SER A 23 -20.82 4.77 -14.22
CA SER A 23 -21.47 3.79 -13.35
C SER A 23 -20.89 3.72 -11.93
N ILE A 24 -20.01 4.66 -11.55
CA ILE A 24 -19.41 4.72 -10.21
C ILE A 24 -19.57 6.12 -9.62
N ASP A 25 -19.91 6.16 -8.34
CA ASP A 25 -20.02 7.40 -7.56
C ASP A 25 -18.74 7.75 -6.78
N PHE A 26 -17.84 6.77 -6.64
CA PHE A 26 -16.58 6.91 -5.90
C PHE A 26 -15.54 5.88 -6.36
N ILE A 27 -14.28 6.09 -5.96
CA ILE A 27 -13.17 5.17 -6.19
C ILE A 27 -12.70 4.60 -4.84
N GLY A 28 -12.76 3.27 -4.71
CA GLY A 28 -12.10 2.54 -3.64
C GLY A 28 -10.62 2.30 -3.96
N LEU A 29 -9.74 2.61 -3.02
CA LEU A 29 -8.29 2.44 -3.16
C LEU A 29 -7.73 1.50 -2.09
N ASN A 30 -7.26 0.33 -2.51
CA ASN A 30 -6.49 -0.60 -1.69
C ASN A 30 -5.00 -0.37 -1.92
N HIS A 31 -4.33 0.36 -1.03
CA HIS A 31 -2.92 0.74 -1.22
C HIS A 31 -2.07 0.31 -0.02
N TYR A 32 -1.12 -0.59 -0.26
CA TYR A 32 -0.20 -1.09 0.77
C TYR A 32 1.24 -0.66 0.55
N SER A 33 1.69 -0.62 -0.70
CA SER A 33 3.11 -0.48 -1.05
C SER A 33 3.31 0.25 -2.38
N THR A 34 4.55 0.58 -2.68
CA THR A 34 4.99 1.17 -3.94
C THR A 34 6.27 0.48 -4.36
N LEU A 35 6.45 0.27 -5.67
CA LEU A 35 7.62 -0.39 -6.24
C LEU A 35 8.31 0.51 -7.27
N TYR A 36 9.58 0.22 -7.54
CA TYR A 36 10.24 0.70 -8.74
C TYR A 36 9.71 -0.07 -9.94
N ALA A 37 9.60 0.62 -11.09
CA ALA A 37 9.28 0.02 -12.36
C ALA A 37 10.41 0.26 -13.36
N LYS A 38 10.81 -0.81 -14.05
CA LYS A 38 11.80 -0.83 -15.13
C LYS A 38 11.09 -1.24 -16.42
N ASP A 39 11.33 -0.48 -17.48
CA ASP A 39 10.92 -0.83 -18.84
C ASP A 39 11.49 -2.20 -19.26
N CYS A 40 10.66 -3.01 -19.89
CA CYS A 40 11.03 -4.28 -20.51
C CYS A 40 10.55 -4.39 -21.97
N ILE A 41 10.11 -3.29 -22.58
CA ILE A 41 9.78 -3.25 -24.02
C ILE A 41 11.06 -3.06 -24.84
N HIS A 42 11.91 -2.13 -24.41
CA HIS A 42 13.10 -1.73 -25.17
C HIS A 42 14.40 -1.93 -24.39
N SER A 43 14.34 -2.64 -23.27
CA SER A 43 15.45 -2.82 -22.34
C SER A 43 15.60 -4.29 -21.92
N PRO A 44 16.82 -4.77 -21.64
CA PRO A 44 17.02 -6.12 -21.11
C PRO A 44 16.26 -6.33 -19.80
N CYS A 45 15.52 -7.43 -19.73
CA CYS A 45 14.64 -7.75 -18.63
C CYS A 45 14.92 -9.15 -18.08
N VAL A 46 14.51 -9.39 -16.83
CA VAL A 46 14.48 -10.74 -16.27
C VAL A 46 13.38 -11.56 -16.94
N LEU A 47 13.54 -12.88 -17.01
CA LEU A 47 12.57 -13.81 -17.58
C LEU A 47 11.14 -13.51 -17.08
N GLY A 48 10.23 -13.28 -18.02
CA GLY A 48 8.81 -13.05 -17.77
C GLY A 48 8.41 -11.58 -17.55
N GLY A 49 9.36 -10.65 -17.40
CA GLY A 49 9.04 -9.22 -17.34
C GLY A 49 8.77 -8.57 -18.71
N ASP A 50 9.17 -9.25 -19.78
CA ASP A 50 8.88 -8.97 -21.19
C ASP A 50 7.52 -9.54 -21.65
N HIS A 51 6.70 -10.06 -20.74
CA HIS A 51 5.39 -10.60 -21.06
C HIS A 51 4.28 -9.52 -20.98
N PHE A 52 3.34 -9.54 -21.92
CA PHE A 52 2.27 -8.53 -22.00
C PHE A 52 1.36 -8.53 -20.77
N ILE A 53 1.15 -9.69 -20.13
CA ILE A 53 0.37 -9.80 -18.89
C ILE A 53 0.99 -8.98 -17.74
N ARG A 54 2.31 -8.78 -17.78
CA ARG A 54 3.05 -7.93 -16.82
C ARG A 54 3.22 -6.50 -17.32
N GLY A 55 2.57 -6.15 -18.44
CA GLY A 55 2.66 -4.84 -19.06
C GLY A 55 4.05 -4.49 -19.56
N PHE A 56 4.87 -5.49 -19.91
CA PHE A 56 6.28 -5.29 -20.30
C PHE A 56 7.07 -4.46 -19.28
N THR A 57 6.80 -4.68 -17.99
CA THR A 57 7.40 -3.93 -16.89
C THR A 57 7.93 -4.89 -15.83
N PHE A 58 9.20 -4.72 -15.46
CA PHE A 58 9.74 -5.37 -14.27
C PHE A 58 9.58 -4.44 -13.06
N THR A 59 8.97 -4.97 -12.00
CA THR A 59 8.75 -4.24 -10.76
C THR A 59 9.56 -4.84 -9.62
N THR A 60 10.24 -3.97 -8.86
CA THR A 60 11.18 -4.38 -7.81
C THR A 60 11.13 -3.42 -6.63
N GLY A 61 11.40 -3.93 -5.43
CA GLY A 61 11.58 -3.12 -4.24
C GLY A 61 12.96 -2.47 -4.14
N GLU A 62 13.92 -2.90 -4.95
CA GLU A 62 15.30 -2.45 -4.92
C GLU A 62 15.74 -1.92 -6.28
N ARG A 63 16.48 -0.82 -6.29
CA ARG A 63 17.14 -0.27 -7.47
C ARG A 63 18.57 0.10 -7.12
N ASP A 64 19.54 -0.54 -7.78
CA ASP A 64 20.98 -0.27 -7.63
C ASP A 64 21.45 -0.35 -6.15
N GLY A 65 21.04 -1.40 -5.42
CA GLY A 65 21.35 -1.54 -4.00
C GLY A 65 20.49 -0.69 -3.05
N THR A 66 19.55 0.10 -3.59
CA THR A 66 18.70 1.00 -2.79
C THR A 66 17.28 0.49 -2.71
N LEU A 67 16.84 0.10 -1.52
CA LEU A 67 15.44 -0.24 -1.25
C LEU A 67 14.53 0.99 -1.38
N ILE A 68 13.30 0.76 -1.86
CA ILE A 68 12.29 1.81 -2.02
C ILE A 68 11.71 2.28 -0.68
N GLY A 69 11.78 1.42 0.34
CA GLY A 69 11.36 1.63 1.72
C GLY A 69 11.73 0.41 2.57
N GLU A 70 11.39 0.46 3.86
CA GLU A 70 11.62 -0.66 4.78
C GLU A 70 10.75 -1.87 4.40
N PRO A 71 11.29 -3.09 4.37
CA PRO A 71 10.51 -4.28 4.06
C PRO A 71 9.52 -4.62 5.19
N THR A 72 8.40 -5.22 4.82
CA THR A 72 7.41 -5.78 5.75
C THR A 72 7.51 -7.30 5.80
N GLY A 73 6.60 -7.96 6.55
CA GLY A 73 6.50 -9.41 6.53
C GLY A 73 5.83 -10.02 5.30
N VAL A 74 5.26 -9.20 4.42
CA VAL A 74 4.72 -9.68 3.13
C VAL A 74 5.72 -9.38 2.03
N GLU A 75 5.98 -10.38 1.19
CA GLU A 75 6.85 -10.22 0.03
C GLU A 75 6.38 -9.04 -0.82
N ARG A 76 7.33 -8.22 -1.28
CA ARG A 76 7.09 -7.03 -2.12
C ARG A 76 6.32 -5.89 -1.46
N PHE A 77 5.95 -6.01 -0.18
CA PHE A 77 5.37 -4.90 0.58
C PHE A 77 6.49 -4.16 1.32
N TYR A 78 6.59 -2.87 1.03
CA TYR A 78 7.55 -1.95 1.62
C TYR A 78 6.81 -0.74 2.19
N VAL A 79 7.35 -0.17 3.27
CA VAL A 79 6.79 1.03 3.90
C VAL A 79 7.14 2.26 3.05
N VAL A 80 6.19 2.72 2.23
CA VAL A 80 6.40 3.84 1.28
C VAL A 80 5.24 4.85 1.37
N PRO A 81 5.09 5.61 2.46
CA PRO A 81 3.96 6.53 2.66
C PRO A 81 3.83 7.62 1.57
N ARG A 82 4.96 8.06 0.99
CA ARG A 82 4.96 8.98 -0.17
C ARG A 82 4.23 8.40 -1.40
N GLY A 83 4.10 7.08 -1.48
CA GLY A 83 3.32 6.37 -2.49
C GLY A 83 1.84 6.69 -2.41
N MET A 84 1.28 6.69 -1.19
CA MET A 84 -0.13 7.02 -0.92
C MET A 84 -0.49 8.40 -1.46
N GLU A 85 0.33 9.42 -1.16
CA GLU A 85 0.11 10.77 -1.66
C GLU A 85 0.13 10.82 -3.20
N LYS A 86 1.09 10.14 -3.83
CA LYS A 86 1.22 10.13 -5.29
C LYS A 86 0.06 9.43 -5.99
N ILE A 87 -0.42 8.30 -5.46
CA ILE A 87 -1.53 7.56 -6.08
C ILE A 87 -2.84 8.30 -5.92
N VAL A 88 -3.10 8.91 -4.76
CA VAL A 88 -4.28 9.75 -4.55
C VAL A 88 -4.23 10.98 -5.46
N ASP A 89 -3.08 11.68 -5.53
CA ASP A 89 -2.90 12.80 -6.45
C ASP A 89 -3.13 12.37 -7.92
N HIS A 90 -2.68 11.17 -8.31
CA HIS A 90 -2.87 10.63 -9.66
C HIS A 90 -4.34 10.33 -9.96
N VAL A 91 -5.01 9.58 -9.07
CA VAL A 91 -6.41 9.18 -9.22
C VAL A 91 -7.31 10.41 -9.26
N SER A 92 -7.12 11.36 -8.34
CA SER A 92 -7.86 12.62 -8.30
C SER A 92 -7.75 13.37 -9.64
N LYS A 93 -6.55 13.56 -10.19
CA LYS A 93 -6.37 14.26 -11.48
C LYS A 93 -6.92 13.47 -12.66
N ARG A 94 -6.76 12.15 -12.66
CA ARG A 94 -7.11 11.29 -13.80
C ARG A 94 -8.62 11.06 -13.94
N TYR A 95 -9.35 11.11 -12.83
CA TYR A 95 -10.77 10.78 -12.74
C TYR A 95 -11.61 11.96 -12.21
N ASN A 96 -11.26 13.18 -12.64
CA ASN A 96 -12.04 14.40 -12.39
C ASN A 96 -12.40 14.64 -10.92
N ASN A 97 -11.46 14.36 -10.02
CA ASN A 97 -11.61 14.47 -8.57
C ASN A 97 -12.83 13.72 -8.00
N MET A 98 -13.21 12.59 -8.60
CA MET A 98 -14.20 11.66 -8.06
C MET A 98 -13.90 11.34 -6.59
N PRO A 99 -14.91 11.25 -5.69
CA PRO A 99 -14.68 10.90 -4.29
C PRO A 99 -13.84 9.62 -4.12
N ILE A 100 -12.86 9.66 -3.22
CA ILE A 100 -11.94 8.55 -2.95
C ILE A 100 -12.16 8.04 -1.52
N TYR A 101 -12.22 6.72 -1.38
CA TYR A 101 -12.12 6.03 -0.11
C TYR A 101 -10.86 5.16 -0.13
N VAL A 102 -9.97 5.32 0.85
CA VAL A 102 -8.90 4.34 1.05
C VAL A 102 -9.53 3.15 1.74
N THR A 103 -9.93 2.15 0.95
CA THR A 103 -10.68 0.96 1.38
C THR A 103 -9.81 -0.05 2.11
N GLU A 104 -8.50 -0.05 1.83
CA GLU A 104 -7.53 -0.84 2.57
C GLU A 104 -6.15 -0.18 2.62
N ASN A 105 -5.55 -0.16 3.81
CA ASN A 105 -4.13 0.09 4.04
C ASN A 105 -3.71 -0.57 5.35
N GLY A 106 -2.57 -1.28 5.36
CA GLY A 106 -2.18 -2.09 6.52
C GLY A 106 -0.71 -2.50 6.53
N TYR A 107 -0.26 -2.98 7.69
CA TYR A 107 1.12 -3.44 7.92
C TYR A 107 1.15 -4.82 8.57
N CYS A 108 1.91 -5.72 7.95
CA CYS A 108 2.30 -7.00 8.53
C CYS A 108 3.77 -6.94 8.99
N PRO A 109 4.08 -7.24 10.26
CA PRO A 109 5.46 -7.33 10.72
C PRO A 109 6.17 -8.52 10.07
N PRO A 110 7.49 -8.46 9.88
CA PRO A 110 8.30 -9.63 9.53
C PRO A 110 8.08 -10.80 10.48
N LEU A 111 8.10 -12.02 9.94
CA LEU A 111 8.12 -13.25 10.73
C LEU A 111 9.51 -13.38 11.38
N THR A 112 9.63 -13.07 12.67
CA THR A 112 10.85 -13.29 13.45
C THR A 112 10.72 -14.56 14.29
N GLU A 113 11.83 -15.28 14.52
CA GLU A 113 11.86 -16.51 15.35
C GLU A 113 11.43 -16.26 16.80
N ALA A 114 11.74 -15.07 17.34
CA ALA A 114 11.10 -14.60 18.55
C ALA A 114 9.66 -14.26 18.21
N ALA A 115 8.70 -14.94 18.84
CA ALA A 115 7.29 -14.54 18.81
C ALA A 115 7.27 -13.02 19.01
N PRO A 116 6.85 -12.24 17.99
CA PRO A 116 6.88 -10.80 18.11
C PRO A 116 6.13 -10.45 19.40
N ASN A 117 6.52 -9.41 20.10
CA ASN A 117 5.60 -8.82 21.06
C ASN A 117 4.42 -8.26 20.24
N LEU A 118 3.51 -9.14 19.82
CA LEU A 118 2.45 -8.89 18.83
C LEU A 118 1.50 -7.80 19.33
N LEU A 119 1.44 -7.62 20.65
CA LEU A 119 0.69 -6.57 21.32
C LEU A 119 1.42 -5.22 21.34
N HIS A 120 2.76 -5.21 21.21
CA HIS A 120 3.59 -3.99 21.17
C HIS A 120 4.11 -3.71 19.75
N ASP A 121 3.18 -3.54 18.82
CA ASP A 121 3.38 -3.39 17.38
C ASP A 121 3.75 -1.96 16.93
N VAL A 122 4.86 -1.45 17.46
CA VAL A 122 5.34 -0.07 17.20
C VAL A 122 5.50 0.25 15.71
N ASN A 123 5.98 -0.70 14.90
CA ASN A 123 6.13 -0.49 13.46
C ASN A 123 4.79 -0.28 12.74
N ARG A 124 3.72 -0.94 13.20
CA ARG A 124 2.37 -0.73 12.67
C ARG A 124 1.86 0.67 13.00
N VAL A 125 2.15 1.17 14.21
CA VAL A 125 1.88 2.57 14.59
C VAL A 125 2.62 3.55 13.66
N HIS A 126 3.91 3.34 13.42
CA HIS A 126 4.70 4.20 12.53
C HIS A 126 4.20 4.18 11.09
N PHE A 127 3.81 3.00 10.59
CA PHE A 127 3.20 2.84 9.28
C PHE A 127 1.94 3.71 9.15
N TYR A 128 0.98 3.54 10.05
CA TYR A 128 -0.28 4.29 10.00
C TYR A 128 -0.07 5.80 10.14
N ASN A 129 0.80 6.23 11.06
CA ASN A 129 1.14 7.64 11.21
C ASN A 129 1.71 8.23 9.89
N GLY A 130 2.62 7.51 9.24
CA GLY A 130 3.23 7.95 7.98
C GLY A 130 2.23 8.02 6.82
N TYR A 131 1.41 6.99 6.65
CA TYR A 131 0.43 6.90 5.55
C TYR A 131 -0.72 7.90 5.74
N LEU A 132 -1.24 8.08 6.95
CA LEU A 132 -2.26 9.09 7.23
C LEU A 132 -1.72 10.51 7.05
N ALA A 133 -0.47 10.78 7.44
CA ALA A 133 0.16 12.07 7.17
C ALA A 133 0.32 12.35 5.67
N ALA A 134 0.60 11.32 4.86
CA ALA A 134 0.68 11.42 3.41
C ALA A 134 -0.69 11.65 2.75
N LEU A 135 -1.71 10.92 3.20
CA LEU A 135 -3.09 11.10 2.77
C LEU A 135 -3.58 12.52 3.09
N ALA A 136 -3.28 13.02 4.29
CA ALA A 136 -3.61 14.38 4.69
C ALA A 136 -2.93 15.44 3.81
N ARG A 137 -1.72 15.17 3.27
CA ARG A 137 -1.09 16.07 2.28
C ARG A 137 -1.82 16.06 0.94
N ALA A 138 -2.27 14.91 0.45
CA ALA A 138 -3.07 14.83 -0.78
C ALA A 138 -4.41 15.56 -0.64
N ILE A 139 -5.09 15.41 0.51
CA ILE A 139 -6.34 16.14 0.82
C ILE A 139 -6.09 17.66 0.79
N ARG A 140 -5.02 18.13 1.44
CA ARG A 140 -4.66 19.57 1.42
C ARG A 140 -4.33 20.10 0.03
N LYS A 141 -4.00 19.25 -0.94
CA LYS A 141 -3.82 19.63 -2.35
C LYS A 141 -5.11 19.62 -3.18
N GLY A 142 -6.24 19.25 -2.59
CA GLY A 142 -7.56 19.29 -3.21
C GLY A 142 -8.17 17.93 -3.59
N ALA A 143 -7.52 16.81 -3.23
CA ALA A 143 -8.12 15.49 -3.45
C ALA A 143 -9.34 15.28 -2.55
N ASP A 144 -10.48 14.89 -3.13
CA ASP A 144 -11.71 14.55 -2.39
C ASP A 144 -11.62 13.16 -1.76
N VAL A 145 -10.88 13.03 -0.66
CA VAL A 145 -10.81 11.78 0.12
C VAL A 145 -11.80 11.83 1.27
N ARG A 146 -12.72 10.86 1.32
CA ARG A 146 -13.84 10.83 2.26
C ARG A 146 -13.76 9.75 3.33
N GLY A 147 -12.83 8.82 3.22
CA GLY A 147 -12.64 7.79 4.24
C GLY A 147 -11.31 7.07 4.14
N TYR A 148 -10.94 6.48 5.27
CA TYR A 148 -9.77 5.64 5.42
C TYR A 148 -10.13 4.43 6.29
N PHE A 149 -9.90 3.24 5.75
CA PHE A 149 -10.21 1.97 6.39
C PHE A 149 -8.92 1.17 6.56
N ALA A 150 -8.56 0.90 7.81
CA ALA A 150 -7.37 0.12 8.14
C ALA A 150 -7.63 -1.36 7.83
N TRP A 151 -6.73 -1.98 7.06
CA TRP A 151 -6.67 -3.44 6.96
C TRP A 151 -5.73 -3.96 8.06
N SER A 152 -6.23 -4.60 9.10
CA SER A 152 -7.63 -4.95 9.34
C SER A 152 -8.03 -4.71 10.79
N LEU A 153 -9.33 -4.82 11.08
CA LEU A 153 -9.82 -4.69 12.45
C LEU A 153 -9.14 -5.71 13.37
N MET A 154 -9.02 -6.96 12.95
CA MET A 154 -8.44 -8.05 13.76
C MET A 154 -7.64 -9.02 12.89
N ASP A 155 -6.71 -9.74 13.53
CA ASP A 155 -5.97 -10.81 12.85
C ASP A 155 -6.97 -11.82 12.26
N ASN A 156 -6.78 -12.13 10.97
CA ASN A 156 -7.72 -12.92 10.17
C ASN A 156 -6.95 -13.92 9.30
N PHE A 157 -7.62 -14.58 8.35
CA PHE A 157 -6.98 -15.51 7.41
C PHE A 157 -6.47 -14.75 6.17
N GLU A 158 -5.15 -14.59 6.05
CA GLU A 158 -4.52 -13.80 4.99
C GLU A 158 -4.16 -14.68 3.77
N TRP A 159 -5.14 -15.39 3.23
CA TRP A 159 -5.02 -16.18 1.99
C TRP A 159 -3.82 -17.17 2.04
N ALA A 160 -2.89 -17.07 1.11
CA ALA A 160 -1.66 -17.88 1.07
C ALA A 160 -0.76 -17.67 2.30
N GLY A 161 -0.87 -16.53 2.99
CA GLY A 161 -0.18 -16.25 4.25
C GLY A 161 -0.84 -16.89 5.47
N GLY A 162 -2.03 -17.49 5.31
CA GLY A 162 -2.76 -18.16 6.38
C GLY A 162 -2.90 -17.30 7.63
N TYR A 163 -2.57 -17.87 8.79
CA TYR A 163 -2.61 -17.15 10.08
C TYR A 163 -1.25 -16.66 10.57
N SER A 164 -0.19 -16.86 9.79
CA SER A 164 1.15 -16.35 10.14
C SER A 164 1.27 -14.86 9.82
N SER A 165 0.58 -14.39 8.78
CA SER A 165 0.47 -12.97 8.46
C SER A 165 -0.55 -12.29 9.36
N THR A 166 -0.14 -11.21 10.03
CA THR A 166 -0.99 -10.50 10.99
C THR A 166 -1.09 -9.03 10.62
N PHE A 167 -2.25 -8.60 10.12
CA PHE A 167 -2.54 -7.20 9.79
C PHE A 167 -3.38 -6.49 10.85
N GLY A 168 -4.04 -7.24 11.73
CA GLY A 168 -5.07 -6.74 12.60
C GLY A 168 -4.59 -5.71 13.62
N LEU A 169 -5.44 -4.73 13.91
CA LEU A 169 -5.30 -3.88 15.10
C LEU A 169 -5.53 -4.67 16.41
N TYR A 170 -6.30 -5.74 16.34
CA TYR A 170 -6.54 -6.66 17.45
C TYR A 170 -5.89 -8.02 17.18
N TYR A 171 -5.20 -8.54 18.17
CA TYR A 171 -4.74 -9.92 18.20
C TYR A 171 -5.94 -10.85 18.44
N VAL A 172 -5.98 -12.00 17.77
CA VAL A 172 -6.99 -13.04 17.99
C VAL A 172 -6.30 -14.30 18.50
N ASP A 173 -6.58 -14.69 19.74
CA ASP A 173 -6.23 -16.01 20.26
C ASP A 173 -7.06 -17.06 19.52
N ARG A 174 -6.42 -18.01 18.86
CA ARG A 174 -7.12 -18.98 17.99
C ARG A 174 -7.72 -20.15 18.73
N LEU A 175 -7.31 -20.39 19.99
CA LEU A 175 -7.89 -21.41 20.84
C LEU A 175 -9.13 -20.88 21.54
N THR A 176 -9.06 -19.65 22.07
CA THR A 176 -10.17 -19.07 22.85
C THR A 176 -11.04 -18.11 22.05
N MET A 177 -10.60 -17.68 20.86
CA MET A 177 -11.20 -16.61 20.07
C MET A 177 -11.26 -15.26 20.79
N ASN A 178 -10.46 -15.05 21.84
CA ASN A 178 -10.40 -13.75 22.51
C ASN A 178 -9.67 -12.71 21.64
N ARG A 179 -10.16 -11.47 21.71
CA ARG A 179 -9.60 -10.32 20.97
C ARG A 179 -8.87 -9.40 21.94
N THR A 180 -7.58 -9.18 21.70
CA THR A 180 -6.74 -8.30 22.54
C THR A 180 -6.26 -7.10 21.72
N PRO A 181 -6.56 -5.85 22.13
CA PRO A 181 -6.11 -4.67 21.40
C PRO A 181 -4.59 -4.55 21.44
N LYS A 182 -3.97 -4.40 20.25
CA LYS A 182 -2.54 -4.10 20.14
C LYS A 182 -2.27 -2.62 20.42
N LEU A 183 -1.00 -2.24 20.48
CA LEU A 183 -0.59 -0.84 20.65
C LEU A 183 -1.14 0.03 19.52
N SER A 184 -1.18 -0.46 18.29
CA SER A 184 -1.79 0.24 17.15
C SER A 184 -3.28 0.53 17.31
N ALA A 185 -4.07 -0.38 17.90
CA ALA A 185 -5.48 -0.13 18.22
C ALA A 185 -5.63 1.03 19.20
N LYS A 186 -4.84 1.02 20.28
CA LYS A 186 -4.82 2.10 21.29
C LYS A 186 -4.37 3.42 20.66
N TRP A 187 -3.35 3.38 19.80
CA TRP A 187 -2.88 4.56 19.08
C TRP A 187 -3.97 5.14 18.16
N PHE A 188 -4.67 4.31 17.39
CA PHE A 188 -5.80 4.76 16.56
C PHE A 188 -6.90 5.41 17.39
N GLN A 189 -7.26 4.82 18.53
CA GLN A 189 -8.23 5.40 19.46
C GLN A 189 -7.80 6.80 19.92
N HIS A 190 -6.53 6.98 20.29
CA HIS A 190 -5.99 8.29 20.69
C HIS A 190 -5.94 9.30 19.55
N PHE A 191 -5.54 8.84 18.35
CA PHE A 191 -5.52 9.65 17.13
C PHE A 191 -6.91 10.19 16.79
N LEU A 192 -7.92 9.32 16.79
CA LEU A 192 -9.31 9.69 16.51
C LEU A 192 -9.91 10.62 17.57
N ALA A 193 -9.54 10.43 18.84
CA ALA A 193 -9.98 11.29 19.93
C ALA A 193 -9.23 12.64 20.00
N ASN A 194 -8.32 12.93 19.06
CA ASN A 194 -7.42 14.09 19.06
C ASN A 194 -6.68 14.30 20.41
N ARG A 195 -6.39 13.21 21.11
CA ARG A 195 -5.63 13.25 22.36
C ARG A 195 -4.15 13.25 22.00
N SER A 196 -3.61 14.44 21.74
CA SER A 196 -2.23 14.61 21.26
C SER A 196 -1.23 13.85 22.15
N SER A 197 -0.42 13.01 21.50
CA SER A 197 0.55 12.11 22.12
C SER A 197 1.80 12.84 22.63
N ALA A 198 1.63 13.69 23.64
CA ALA A 198 2.76 14.29 24.37
C ALA A 198 3.68 13.25 25.05
N ARG A 199 3.27 11.97 25.12
CA ARG A 199 4.03 10.87 25.75
C ARG A 199 4.76 9.91 24.82
N PHE A 200 4.49 9.89 23.50
CA PHE A 200 5.14 8.90 22.61
C PHE A 200 6.48 9.36 22.00
N ASN A 201 6.85 10.63 22.15
CA ASN A 201 8.08 11.20 21.56
C ASN A 201 9.34 11.13 22.43
N ARG A 202 9.37 10.32 23.51
CA ARG A 202 10.51 10.26 24.45
C ARG A 202 11.51 9.11 24.22
N GLN A 203 11.49 8.45 23.07
CA GLN A 203 12.64 7.65 22.63
C GLN A 203 13.39 8.44 21.57
N ARG A 204 14.63 8.82 21.91
CA ARG A 204 15.51 9.70 21.11
C ARG A 204 15.79 9.08 19.74
N PHE A 205 15.41 9.79 18.69
CA PHE A 205 15.71 9.43 17.31
C PHE A 205 16.98 10.18 16.86
N VAL A 206 18.04 9.42 16.58
CA VAL A 206 19.21 9.90 15.83
C VAL A 206 18.94 9.61 14.36
N ASN A 207 18.66 10.66 13.57
CA ASN A 207 18.64 10.55 12.11
C ASN A 207 20.09 10.55 11.60
N PRO A 208 20.54 9.54 10.82
CA PRO A 208 21.76 9.69 10.03
C PRO A 208 21.48 10.65 8.87
N THR A 209 22.31 11.68 8.75
CA THR A 209 22.28 12.64 7.65
C THR A 209 22.67 11.94 6.34
N PRO A 210 21.91 12.07 5.23
CA PRO A 210 22.34 11.50 3.95
C PRO A 210 23.48 12.34 3.36
N LYS A 211 24.64 11.73 3.13
CA LYS A 211 25.70 12.33 2.31
C LYS A 211 25.24 12.37 0.85
N SER A 212 25.22 13.57 0.26
CA SER A 212 24.85 13.75 -1.14
C SER A 212 25.91 13.14 -2.08
N ARG A 213 25.51 12.18 -2.91
CA ARG A 213 26.24 11.83 -4.14
C ARG A 213 25.38 12.18 -5.35
N ARG A 214 25.97 12.88 -6.33
CA ARG A 214 25.33 13.24 -7.59
C ARG A 214 24.96 11.96 -8.36
N VAL A 215 23.67 11.76 -8.62
CA VAL A 215 23.16 10.65 -9.44
C VAL A 215 22.89 11.15 -10.85
N ARG A 216 23.45 10.47 -11.85
CA ARG A 216 23.14 10.68 -13.29
C ARG A 216 21.68 10.30 -13.56
N LYS A 217 20.99 11.08 -14.40
CA LYS A 217 19.59 10.84 -14.80
C LYS A 217 19.43 9.43 -15.37
N SER A 218 18.52 8.64 -14.80
CA SER A 218 18.15 7.30 -15.28
C SER A 218 16.62 7.16 -15.39
N LYS A 219 16.16 6.42 -16.41
CA LYS A 219 14.79 6.31 -16.92
C LYS A 219 13.87 5.41 -16.07
N TYR A 220 13.80 5.62 -14.77
CA TYR A 220 12.91 4.84 -13.89
C TYR A 220 11.74 5.70 -13.40
N ILE A 221 10.53 5.14 -13.42
CA ILE A 221 9.32 5.76 -12.86
C ILE A 221 8.90 4.97 -11.61
N VAL A 222 8.37 5.68 -10.61
CA VAL A 222 7.85 5.10 -9.37
C VAL A 222 6.36 4.83 -9.55
N ILE A 223 5.92 3.60 -9.38
CA ILE A 223 4.51 3.20 -9.57
C ILE A 223 3.95 2.70 -8.23
N ALA A 224 2.82 3.27 -7.82
CA ALA A 224 2.04 2.77 -6.70
C ALA A 224 1.23 1.55 -7.16
N THR A 225 1.31 0.45 -6.42
CA THR A 225 0.60 -0.79 -6.76
C THR A 225 -0.58 -0.98 -5.82
N THR A 226 -1.73 -1.34 -6.39
CA THR A 226 -2.90 -1.84 -5.66
C THR A 226 -3.00 -3.34 -5.97
N ASN A 227 -2.73 -4.21 -5.01
CA ASN A 227 -2.91 -5.65 -5.19
C ASN A 227 -4.23 -6.04 -4.51
N ALA A 228 -5.21 -6.46 -5.29
CA ALA A 228 -6.32 -7.28 -4.83
C ALA A 228 -6.15 -8.63 -5.53
N ASN A 229 -5.61 -9.62 -4.82
CA ASN A 229 -5.70 -11.00 -5.26
C ASN A 229 -7.02 -11.57 -4.74
N ALA A 230 -8.11 -11.30 -5.45
CA ALA A 230 -9.29 -12.15 -5.38
C ALA A 230 -9.05 -13.30 -6.37
N THR A 231 -8.71 -14.47 -5.87
CA THR A 231 -8.78 -15.69 -6.67
C THR A 231 -10.20 -16.21 -6.59
N ASP A 232 -10.85 -16.24 -7.76
CA ASP A 232 -12.17 -16.84 -7.99
C ASP A 232 -12.21 -18.31 -7.53
N VAL A 233 -13.32 -18.71 -6.91
CA VAL A 233 -13.83 -20.08 -6.86
C VAL A 233 -15.22 -20.06 -7.47
#